data_AF-A0A4Q7DZA7-F1
#
_entry.id   AF-A0A4Q7DZA7-F1
#
_cell.length_a   1.000
_cell.length_b   1.000
_cell.length_c   1.000
_cell.angle_alpha   90.00
_cell.angle_beta   90.00
_cell.angle_gamma   90.00
#
_symmetry.space_group_name_H-M   'P 1'
#
loop_
_entity.id
_entity.type
_entity.pdbx_description
1 polymer ?
#
loop_
_entity_poly.entity_id
_entity_poly.type
_entity_poly.pdbx_seq_one_letter_code
_entity_poly.pdbx_strand_id
1 'polypeptide(L)'
;MQMFNAETRLAKERELNKYFTHSTEYELDEYRASAMPQNVKDSLVDIMESPLGDKIRNGVDSTGSKIELTQSLYEESAFQASGNQVYYGDVDTFNARGITMHQTMGTLLAHEIGHTQSYMANYSFVPSPGTNSNENWTVTNAEDIYRAYKGLPLRRNYDN
;
A
#
# COMPACT_ATOMS: atom_id res chain seq x y z
N MET A 1 -33.64 -4.57 1.43
CA MET A 1 -32.66 -3.45 1.49
C MET A 1 -31.25 -4.04 1.41
N GLN A 2 -30.83 -4.56 0.24
CA GLN A 2 -29.55 -5.25 0.05
C GLN A 2 -28.84 -4.95 -1.29
N MET A 3 -29.49 -4.24 -2.23
CA MET A 3 -28.89 -3.93 -3.54
C MET A 3 -27.94 -2.73 -3.53
N PHE A 4 -28.09 -1.79 -2.57
CA PHE A 4 -27.25 -0.59 -2.47
C PHE A 4 -25.78 -0.88 -2.11
N ASN A 5 -25.46 -2.05 -1.55
CA ASN A 5 -24.11 -2.34 -1.05
C ASN A 5 -23.21 -3.01 -2.11
N ALA A 6 -23.79 -3.76 -3.05
CA ALA A 6 -23.03 -4.48 -4.07
C ALA A 6 -22.54 -3.54 -5.20
N GLU A 7 -23.37 -2.59 -5.61
CA GLU A 7 -23.01 -1.60 -6.64
C GLU A 7 -21.89 -0.67 -6.17
N THR A 8 -21.95 -0.22 -4.91
CA THR A 8 -20.88 0.59 -4.30
C THR A 8 -19.58 -0.19 -4.19
N ARG A 9 -19.61 -1.48 -3.81
CA ARG A 9 -18.41 -2.33 -3.77
C ARG A 9 -17.79 -2.52 -5.15
N LEU A 10 -18.60 -2.84 -6.16
CA LEU A 10 -18.11 -3.00 -7.54
C LEU A 10 -17.54 -1.70 -8.11
N ALA A 11 -18.12 -0.55 -7.76
CA ALA A 11 -17.58 0.75 -8.14
C ALA A 11 -16.21 1.00 -7.50
N LYS A 12 -16.06 0.72 -6.21
CA LYS A 12 -14.78 0.83 -5.48
C LYS A 12 -13.71 -0.10 -6.05
N GLU A 13 -14.04 -1.35 -6.35
CA GLU A 13 -13.09 -2.30 -6.96
C GLU A 13 -12.65 -1.86 -8.37
N ARG A 14 -13.58 -1.35 -9.19
CA ARG A 14 -13.24 -0.79 -10.51
C ARG A 14 -12.32 0.42 -10.38
N GLU A 15 -12.51 1.24 -9.37
CA GLU A 15 -11.64 2.37 -9.08
C GLU A 15 -10.24 1.89 -8.69
N LEU A 16 -10.11 0.92 -7.79
CA LEU A 16 -8.81 0.35 -7.41
C LEU A 16 -8.04 -0.17 -8.63
N ASN A 17 -8.70 -0.86 -9.55
CA ASN A 17 -8.07 -1.41 -10.75
C ASN A 17 -7.50 -0.36 -11.71
N LYS A 18 -7.84 0.92 -11.55
CA LYS A 18 -7.21 2.01 -12.31
C LYS A 18 -5.80 2.31 -11.82
N TYR A 19 -5.54 2.09 -10.52
CA TYR A 19 -4.31 2.52 -9.85
C TYR A 19 -3.43 1.35 -9.42
N PHE A 20 -4.02 0.18 -9.21
CA PHE A 20 -3.35 -1.00 -8.73
C PHE A 20 -3.50 -2.19 -9.68
N THR A 21 -2.46 -3.02 -9.73
CA THR A 21 -2.50 -4.39 -10.24
C THR A 21 -2.13 -5.35 -9.12
N HIS A 22 -2.44 -6.63 -9.30
CA HIS A 22 -2.11 -7.64 -8.31
C HIS A 22 -1.56 -8.90 -8.96
N SER A 23 -0.49 -9.43 -8.37
CA SER A 23 0.10 -10.70 -8.73
C SER A 23 0.43 -11.51 -7.48
N THR A 24 0.57 -12.82 -7.66
CA THR A 24 1.03 -13.73 -6.62
C THR A 24 2.26 -14.44 -7.14
N GLU A 25 3.30 -14.51 -6.31
CA GLU A 25 4.46 -15.35 -6.54
C GLU A 25 4.05 -16.82 -6.42
N TYR A 26 4.37 -17.62 -7.43
CA TYR A 26 4.00 -19.05 -7.47
C TYR A 26 5.23 -19.96 -7.41
N GLU A 27 6.35 -19.49 -7.95
CA GLU A 27 7.70 -20.02 -7.77
C GLU A 27 8.63 -18.83 -7.50
N LEU A 28 9.83 -19.08 -6.96
CA LEU A 28 10.79 -18.01 -6.68
C LEU A 28 11.03 -17.16 -7.93
N ASP A 29 10.79 -15.86 -7.82
CA ASP A 29 10.87 -14.88 -8.92
C ASP A 29 9.87 -15.09 -10.08
N GLU A 30 8.88 -15.97 -9.94
CA GLU A 30 7.80 -16.18 -10.92
C GLU A 30 6.45 -15.64 -10.42
N TYR A 31 6.01 -14.55 -11.02
CA TYR A 31 4.79 -13.84 -10.66
C TYR A 31 3.67 -14.05 -11.67
N ARG A 32 2.46 -14.32 -11.18
CA ARG A 32 1.26 -14.46 -12.02
C ARG A 32 0.18 -13.50 -11.56
N ALA A 33 -0.46 -12.83 -12.52
CA ALA A 33 -1.61 -11.99 -12.24
C ALA A 33 -2.69 -12.80 -11.49
N SER A 34 -3.21 -12.23 -10.41
CA SER A 34 -4.13 -12.93 -9.51
C SER A 34 -5.16 -11.97 -8.93
N ALA A 35 -6.22 -12.52 -8.35
CA ALA A 35 -7.21 -11.71 -7.65
C ALA A 35 -6.60 -11.18 -6.35
N MET A 36 -6.76 -9.88 -6.11
CA MET A 36 -6.34 -9.25 -4.86
C MET A 36 -7.16 -9.80 -3.67
N PRO A 37 -6.51 -10.21 -2.56
CA PRO A 37 -7.20 -10.63 -1.35
C PRO A 37 -8.15 -9.57 -0.79
N GLN A 38 -9.25 -9.99 -0.17
CA GLN A 38 -10.32 -9.06 0.24
C GLN A 38 -9.85 -8.04 1.29
N ASN A 39 -9.05 -8.45 2.27
CA ASN A 39 -8.52 -7.56 3.30
C ASN A 39 -7.54 -6.52 2.73
N VAL A 40 -6.80 -6.87 1.66
CA VAL A 40 -5.94 -5.94 0.92
C VAL A 40 -6.81 -4.95 0.16
N LYS A 41 -7.84 -5.42 -0.55
CA LYS A 41 -8.83 -4.55 -1.22
C LYS A 41 -9.45 -3.56 -0.24
N ASP A 42 -9.94 -4.03 0.90
CA ASP A 42 -10.61 -3.18 1.90
C ASP A 42 -9.63 -2.11 2.43
N SER A 43 -8.38 -2.49 2.69
CA SER A 43 -7.34 -1.55 3.12
C SER A 43 -7.01 -0.51 2.03
N LEU A 44 -6.93 -0.92 0.76
CA LEU A 44 -6.71 0.02 -0.35
C LEU A 44 -7.90 0.93 -0.59
N VAL A 45 -9.14 0.47 -0.41
CA VAL A 45 -10.32 1.32 -0.47
C VAL A 45 -10.19 2.44 0.55
N ASP A 46 -9.89 2.11 1.81
CA ASP A 46 -9.71 3.09 2.87
C ASP A 46 -8.57 4.08 2.56
N ILE A 47 -7.45 3.59 2.00
CA ILE A 47 -6.33 4.44 1.55
C ILE A 47 -6.80 5.39 0.45
N MET A 48 -7.52 4.90 -0.56
CA MET A 48 -7.99 5.69 -1.69
C MET A 48 -9.06 6.72 -1.30
N GLU A 49 -9.79 6.49 -0.20
CA GLU A 49 -10.74 7.45 0.39
C GLU A 49 -10.05 8.50 1.28
N SER A 50 -8.78 8.31 1.62
CA SER A 50 -7.99 9.25 2.41
C SER A 50 -7.27 10.29 1.52
N PRO A 51 -6.69 11.36 2.09
CA PRO A 51 -5.85 12.30 1.34
C PRO A 51 -4.63 11.65 0.67
N LEU A 52 -4.22 10.46 1.14
CA LEU A 52 -3.19 9.66 0.47
C LEU A 52 -3.66 9.19 -0.91
N GLY A 53 -4.94 8.86 -1.03
CA GLY A 53 -5.58 8.45 -2.28
C GLY A 53 -5.41 9.49 -3.39
N ASP A 54 -5.59 10.77 -3.10
CA ASP A 54 -5.43 11.84 -4.10
C ASP A 54 -4.00 11.92 -4.64
N LYS A 55 -3.01 11.70 -3.77
CA LYS A 55 -1.60 11.65 -4.17
C LYS A 55 -1.30 10.41 -5.03
N ILE A 56 -1.90 9.27 -4.70
CA ILE A 56 -1.78 8.05 -5.52
C ILE A 56 -2.38 8.29 -6.90
N ARG A 57 -3.59 8.87 -6.98
CA ARG A 57 -4.25 9.21 -8.26
C ARG A 57 -3.36 10.11 -9.11
N ASN A 58 -2.93 11.24 -8.56
CA ASN A 58 -2.08 12.19 -9.27
C ASN A 58 -0.74 11.56 -9.71
N GLY A 59 -0.14 10.75 -8.82
CA GLY A 59 1.10 10.04 -9.09
C GLY A 59 0.97 9.11 -10.29
N VAL A 60 0.03 8.16 -10.23
CA VAL A 60 -0.24 7.20 -11.31
C VAL A 60 -0.66 7.89 -12.61
N ASP A 61 -1.52 8.92 -12.54
CA ASP A 61 -1.97 9.65 -13.72
C ASP A 61 -0.81 10.42 -14.39
N SER A 62 0.14 10.93 -13.61
CA SER A 62 1.30 11.66 -14.12
C SER A 62 2.39 10.74 -14.70
N THR A 63 2.59 9.55 -14.13
CA THR A 63 3.61 8.61 -14.59
C THR A 63 3.09 7.63 -15.64
N GLY A 64 1.78 7.41 -15.70
CA GLY A 64 1.13 6.36 -16.47
C GLY A 64 1.34 4.95 -15.91
N SER A 65 1.93 4.82 -14.71
CA SER A 65 2.36 3.54 -14.14
C SER A 65 1.53 3.16 -12.92
N LYS A 66 0.82 2.04 -12.99
CA LYS A 66 0.08 1.47 -11.84
C LYS A 66 1.02 0.86 -10.82
N ILE A 67 0.64 0.94 -9.55
CA ILE A 67 1.36 0.28 -8.46
C ILE A 67 1.00 -1.21 -8.48
N GLU A 68 2.00 -2.08 -8.58
CA GLU A 68 1.80 -3.52 -8.51
C GLU A 68 1.87 -3.99 -7.06
N LEU A 69 0.86 -4.73 -6.61
CA LEU A 69 0.90 -5.44 -5.34
C LEU A 69 1.20 -6.91 -5.59
N THR A 70 2.29 -7.40 -5.02
CA THR A 70 2.74 -8.78 -5.17
C THR A 70 2.63 -9.50 -3.84
N GLN A 71 1.79 -10.53 -3.78
CA GLN A 71 1.85 -11.46 -2.66
C GLN A 71 3.03 -12.41 -2.86
N SER A 72 4.08 -12.27 -2.06
CA SER A 72 5.21 -13.21 -2.06
C SER A 72 4.94 -14.38 -1.11
N LEU A 73 5.32 -15.58 -1.55
CA LEU A 73 5.25 -16.80 -0.75
C LEU A 73 6.59 -17.12 -0.06
N TYR A 74 7.66 -16.45 -0.47
CA TYR A 74 9.03 -16.75 -0.05
C TYR A 74 9.72 -15.59 0.69
N GLU A 75 9.12 -14.40 0.73
CA GLU A 75 9.68 -13.25 1.46
C GLU A 75 9.67 -13.49 2.98
N GLU A 76 10.83 -13.34 3.61
CA GLU A 76 10.94 -13.33 5.07
C GLU A 76 10.41 -12.02 5.67
N SER A 77 10.65 -10.91 4.95
CA SER A 77 10.16 -9.59 5.30
C SER A 77 8.65 -9.52 5.10
N ALA A 78 8.01 -8.81 6.01
CA ALA A 78 6.56 -8.72 6.01
C ALA A 78 6.11 -7.85 4.81
N PHE A 79 6.77 -6.72 4.59
CA PHE A 79 6.46 -5.76 3.52
C PHE A 79 7.75 -5.16 2.98
N GLN A 80 7.77 -4.85 1.69
CA GLN A 80 8.82 -4.07 1.05
C GLN A 80 8.31 -3.44 -0.24
N ALA A 81 8.97 -2.37 -0.70
CA ALA A 81 8.72 -1.78 -2.01
C ALA A 81 10.00 -1.70 -2.84
N SER A 82 9.87 -1.95 -4.15
CA SER A 82 10.93 -1.77 -5.13
C SER A 82 10.35 -1.23 -6.44
N GLY A 83 10.88 -0.10 -6.90
CA GLY A 83 10.35 0.57 -8.09
C GLY A 83 8.89 1.00 -7.89
N ASN A 84 7.97 0.39 -8.63
CA ASN A 84 6.53 0.64 -8.51
C ASN A 84 5.76 -0.59 -7.98
N GLN A 85 6.47 -1.51 -7.36
CA GLN A 85 5.94 -2.76 -6.86
C GLN A 85 6.07 -2.80 -5.34
N VAL A 86 5.00 -3.22 -4.68
CA VAL A 86 4.93 -3.46 -3.24
C VAL A 86 4.75 -4.95 -3.05
N TYR A 87 5.70 -5.56 -2.36
CA TYR A 87 5.65 -6.96 -1.97
C TYR A 87 5.12 -7.08 -0.56
N TYR A 88 4.33 -8.12 -0.34
CA TYR A 88 3.81 -8.46 0.98
C TYR A 88 3.71 -9.97 1.13
N GLY A 89 4.04 -10.47 2.32
CA GLY A 89 3.91 -11.89 2.65
C GLY A 89 2.46 -12.38 2.76
N ASP A 90 2.28 -13.56 3.37
CA ASP A 90 0.95 -14.07 3.67
C ASP A 90 0.26 -13.28 4.80
N VAL A 91 -0.92 -12.72 4.50
CA VAL A 91 -1.82 -11.97 5.39
C VAL A 91 -2.00 -12.65 6.75
N ASP A 92 -2.18 -13.96 6.77
CA ASP A 92 -2.43 -14.71 8.00
C ASP A 92 -1.16 -14.80 8.87
N THR A 93 -0.01 -14.88 8.23
CA THR A 93 1.29 -14.82 8.90
C THR A 93 1.51 -13.46 9.58
N PHE A 94 1.02 -12.34 9.03
CA PHE A 94 1.08 -11.04 9.71
C PHE A 94 0.19 -10.98 10.94
N ASN A 95 -1.05 -11.45 10.82
CA ASN A 95 -1.98 -11.48 11.95
C ASN A 95 -1.41 -12.33 13.10
N ALA A 96 -0.71 -13.42 12.78
CA ALA A 96 -0.06 -14.29 13.76
C ALA A 96 1.20 -13.66 14.40
N ARG A 97 1.94 -12.81 13.68
CA ARG A 97 3.18 -12.15 14.17
C ARG A 97 2.94 -11.09 15.24
N GLY A 98 1.69 -10.77 15.59
CA GLY A 98 1.37 -9.88 16.70
C GLY A 98 1.94 -8.47 16.48
N ILE A 99 1.77 -7.94 15.27
CA ILE A 99 2.24 -6.61 14.91
C ILE A 99 1.70 -5.60 15.94
N THR A 100 2.60 -4.76 16.48
CA THR A 100 2.37 -3.83 17.59
C THR A 100 1.03 -3.08 17.48
N MET A 101 0.44 -2.66 18.62
CA MET A 101 -0.95 -2.16 18.77
C MET A 101 -1.45 -1.11 17.76
N HIS A 102 -0.59 -0.53 16.91
CA HIS A 102 -0.94 0.53 15.95
C HIS A 102 -0.49 0.26 14.51
N GLN A 103 -0.02 -0.93 14.18
CA GLN A 103 0.29 -1.33 12.81
C GLN A 103 -0.83 -2.23 12.28
N THR A 104 -1.46 -1.77 11.20
CA THR A 104 -2.52 -2.46 10.46
C THR A 104 -2.06 -2.71 9.03
N MET A 105 -2.73 -3.63 8.32
CA MET A 105 -2.52 -3.82 6.88
C MET A 105 -2.56 -2.47 6.12
N GLY A 106 -3.53 -1.61 6.42
CA GLY A 106 -3.63 -0.29 5.79
C GLY A 106 -2.44 0.64 6.08
N THR A 107 -1.92 0.66 7.31
CA THR A 107 -0.74 1.51 7.62
C THR A 107 0.53 0.97 6.97
N LEU A 108 0.68 -0.35 6.87
CA LEU A 108 1.83 -0.97 6.21
C LEU A 108 1.78 -0.76 4.70
N LEU A 109 0.62 -0.98 4.07
CA LEU A 109 0.44 -0.65 2.65
C LEU A 109 0.64 0.84 2.38
N ALA A 110 0.12 1.74 3.23
CA ALA A 110 0.34 3.18 3.08
C ALA A 110 1.82 3.53 3.14
N HIS A 111 2.59 2.88 4.02
CA HIS A 111 4.03 3.04 4.11
C HIS A 111 4.72 2.58 2.81
N GLU A 112 4.51 1.34 2.38
CA GLU A 112 5.17 0.81 1.18
C GLU A 112 4.76 1.54 -0.10
N ILE A 113 3.50 1.96 -0.21
CA ILE A 113 3.05 2.81 -1.33
C ILE A 113 3.86 4.11 -1.36
N GLY A 114 4.21 4.67 -0.21
CA GLY A 114 5.02 5.88 -0.10
C GLY A 114 6.42 5.76 -0.71
N HIS A 115 6.95 4.52 -0.77
CA HIS A 115 8.23 4.20 -1.40
C HIS A 115 8.13 3.96 -2.92
N THR A 116 6.92 3.90 -3.49
CA THR A 116 6.75 3.63 -4.93
C THR A 116 7.10 4.85 -5.79
N GLN A 117 7.67 4.59 -6.96
CA GLN A 117 8.04 5.64 -7.91
C GLN A 117 6.86 6.52 -8.32
N SER A 118 5.67 5.93 -8.52
CA SER A 118 4.47 6.70 -8.88
C SER A 118 4.02 7.59 -7.75
N TYR A 119 4.13 7.15 -6.50
CA TYR A 119 3.84 8.02 -5.36
C TYR A 119 4.85 9.17 -5.24
N MET A 120 6.14 8.85 -5.29
CA MET A 120 7.24 9.81 -5.16
C MET A 120 7.24 10.87 -6.28
N ALA A 121 6.68 10.57 -7.46
CA ALA A 121 6.56 11.52 -8.57
C ALA A 121 5.77 12.80 -8.23
N ASN A 122 4.97 12.79 -7.15
CA ASN A 122 4.29 13.98 -6.64
C ASN A 122 5.23 15.02 -6.00
N TYR A 123 6.51 14.69 -5.80
CA TYR A 123 7.43 15.47 -4.99
C TYR A 123 8.67 15.87 -5.78
N SER A 124 9.11 17.12 -5.60
CA SER A 124 10.34 17.63 -6.21
C SER A 124 11.62 17.10 -5.56
N PHE A 125 11.52 16.61 -4.32
CA PHE A 125 12.62 16.03 -3.58
C PHE A 125 12.12 14.86 -2.72
N VAL A 126 12.79 13.72 -2.86
CA VAL A 126 12.63 12.55 -2.00
C VAL A 126 14.03 12.05 -1.61
N PRO A 127 14.29 11.73 -0.33
CA PRO A 127 15.58 11.16 0.07
C PRO A 127 15.84 9.82 -0.61
N SER A 128 17.12 9.44 -0.74
CA SER A 128 17.52 8.21 -1.40
C SER A 128 16.89 6.96 -0.76
N PRO A 129 16.34 6.02 -1.57
CA PRO A 129 15.78 4.75 -1.07
C PRO A 129 16.77 3.96 -0.20
N GLY A 130 16.24 3.20 0.77
CA GLY A 130 17.04 2.37 1.68
C GLY A 130 17.82 3.15 2.74
N THR A 131 17.49 4.43 2.94
CA THR A 131 18.08 5.26 4.00
C THR A 131 17.05 5.57 5.08
N ASN A 132 17.47 5.71 6.34
CA ASN A 132 16.57 6.15 7.42
C ASN A 132 15.87 7.49 7.12
N SER A 133 16.51 8.37 6.34
CA SER A 133 15.89 9.61 5.90
C SER A 133 14.70 9.37 4.97
N ASN A 134 14.80 8.39 4.06
CA ASN A 134 13.70 7.98 3.19
C ASN A 134 12.60 7.28 3.99
N GLU A 135 12.93 6.41 4.94
CA GLU A 135 11.93 5.81 5.85
C GLU A 135 11.15 6.89 6.63
N ASN A 136 11.83 7.82 7.28
CA ASN A 136 11.18 8.92 8.02
C ASN A 136 10.35 9.82 7.10
N TRP A 137 10.84 10.07 5.88
CA TRP A 137 10.11 10.84 4.88
C TRP A 137 8.83 10.12 4.48
N THR A 138 8.89 8.81 4.22
CA THR A 138 7.77 7.95 3.85
C THR A 138 6.73 7.90 4.96
N VAL A 139 7.17 7.76 6.21
CA VAL A 139 6.27 7.83 7.36
C VAL A 139 5.53 9.15 7.39
N THR A 140 6.23 10.27 7.29
CA THR A 140 5.63 11.62 7.34
C THR A 140 4.69 11.89 6.15
N ASN A 141 5.11 11.47 4.95
CA ASN A 141 4.46 11.88 3.70
C ASN A 141 3.46 10.86 3.19
N ALA A 142 3.38 9.65 3.75
CA ALA A 142 2.42 8.63 3.33
C ALA A 142 1.72 7.97 4.52
N GLU A 143 2.46 7.30 5.40
CA GLU A 143 1.89 6.53 6.51
C GLU A 143 1.09 7.43 7.48
N ASP A 144 1.66 8.55 7.93
CA ASP A 144 1.03 9.46 8.89
C ASP A 144 -0.18 10.21 8.29
N ILE A 145 -0.20 10.43 6.98
CA ILE A 145 -1.39 10.96 6.28
C ILE A 145 -2.55 10.00 6.44
N TYR A 146 -2.31 8.71 6.22
CA TYR A 146 -3.33 7.67 6.38
C TYR A 146 -3.69 7.45 7.85
N ARG A 147 -2.71 7.41 8.76
CA ARG A 147 -2.94 7.30 10.21
C ARG A 147 -3.82 8.43 10.73
N ALA A 148 -3.55 9.67 10.34
CA ALA A 148 -4.34 10.83 10.70
C ALA A 148 -5.79 10.70 10.23
N TYR A 149 -6.00 10.24 8.98
CA TYR A 149 -7.33 9.98 8.44
C TYR A 149 -8.11 8.93 9.24
N LYS A 150 -7.44 7.85 9.69
CA LYS A 150 -8.05 6.79 10.50
C LYS A 150 -8.14 7.12 12.00
N GLY A 151 -7.62 8.26 12.45
CA GLY A 151 -7.54 8.60 13.88
C GLY A 151 -6.57 7.73 14.67
N LEU A 152 -5.57 7.14 14.01
CA LEU A 152 -4.53 6.33 14.64
C LEU A 152 -3.39 7.20 15.20
N PRO A 153 -2.63 6.71 16.21
CA PRO A 153 -1.42 7.38 16.65
C PRO A 153 -0.42 7.55 15.49
N LEU A 154 0.12 8.77 15.38
CA LEU A 154 1.14 9.11 14.39
C LEU A 154 2.49 8.51 14.79
N ARG A 155 3.20 7.97 13.80
CA ARG A 155 4.54 7.40 13.98
C ARG A 155 5.54 8.51 13.66
N ARG A 156 5.72 9.46 14.57
CA ARG A 156 6.51 10.69 14.28
C ARG A 156 7.95 10.44 13.78
N ASN A 157 8.52 9.27 14.07
CA ASN A 157 9.79 8.77 13.52
C ASN A 157 9.73 7.26 13.28
N TYR A 158 10.51 6.77 12.31
CA TYR A 158 10.82 5.36 12.13
C TYR A 158 11.89 4.95 13.14
N ASP A 159 11.47 4.52 14.33
CA ASP A 159 12.35 3.84 15.28
C ASP A 159 12.38 2.35 14.91
N ASN A 160 13.59 1.80 14.74
CA ASN A 160 13.86 0.39 14.44
C ASN A 160 13.45 -0.53 15.59
#